data_AF-A0A7S3YA25-F1
#
_entry.id   AF-A0A7S3YA25-F1
#
_cell.length_a   1.000
_cell.length_b   1.000
_cell.length_c   1.000
_cell.angle_alpha   90.00
_cell.angle_beta   90.00
_cell.angle_gamma   90.00
#
_symmetry.space_group_name_H-M   'P 1'
#
loop_
_entity.id
_entity.type
_entity.pdbx_description
1 polymer ?
#
loop_
_entity_poly.entity_id
_entity_poly.type
_entity_poly.pdbx_seq_one_letter_code
_entity_poly.pdbx_strand_id
1 'polypeptide(L)'
;MELVAILDNENSDKKYVQEVARQTLQSFFPSWLPPAFSILFSKNAPALACRINAWVASRTCGWLVGPEMEVNDAGQGLLVKRCRCLEESGCASICVNTCKIPTQTFFKENMGLPLLMEPNYEDFSCQFSFGKSPPLPQEDESFQVACLAQCPNKATGLKSKRQCSKLDLEL
;
A
#
# COMPACT_ATOMS: atom_id res chain seq x y z
N MET A 1 -18.44 -26.53 -5.06
CA MET A 1 -18.83 -25.44 -5.97
C MET A 1 -19.16 -24.15 -5.20
N GLU A 2 -19.97 -24.20 -4.15
CA GLU A 2 -20.36 -23.01 -3.37
C GLU A 2 -19.18 -22.27 -2.68
N LEU A 3 -18.22 -23.01 -2.09
CA LEU A 3 -17.02 -22.42 -1.49
C LEU A 3 -16.13 -21.68 -2.51
N VAL A 4 -16.05 -22.19 -3.74
CA VAL A 4 -15.26 -21.55 -4.82
C VAL A 4 -15.93 -20.25 -5.22
N ALA A 5 -17.25 -20.25 -5.42
CA ALA A 5 -18.00 -19.04 -5.75
C ALA A 5 -17.90 -17.95 -4.67
N ILE A 6 -17.88 -18.34 -3.38
CA ILE A 6 -17.69 -17.39 -2.27
C ILE A 6 -16.27 -16.80 -2.30
N LEU A 7 -15.24 -17.62 -2.46
CA LEU A 7 -13.84 -17.16 -2.54
C LEU A 7 -13.62 -16.25 -3.76
N ASP A 8 -14.20 -16.59 -4.90
CA ASP A 8 -14.13 -15.78 -6.12
C ASP A 8 -14.79 -14.41 -5.92
N ASN A 9 -15.93 -14.36 -5.24
CA ASN A 9 -16.61 -13.11 -4.93
C ASN A 9 -15.80 -12.25 -3.95
N GLU A 10 -15.28 -12.83 -2.87
CA GLU A 10 -14.40 -12.11 -1.91
C GLU A 10 -13.14 -11.57 -2.59
N ASN A 11 -12.56 -12.33 -3.53
CA ASN A 11 -11.39 -11.89 -4.29
C ASN A 11 -11.74 -10.78 -5.29
N SER A 12 -12.90 -10.89 -5.94
CA SER A 12 -13.45 -9.85 -6.82
C SER A 12 -13.66 -8.53 -6.06
N ASP A 13 -14.23 -8.60 -4.86
CA ASP A 13 -14.45 -7.42 -4.00
C ASP A 13 -13.12 -6.75 -3.61
N LYS A 14 -12.10 -7.54 -3.22
CA LYS A 14 -10.77 -7.00 -2.88
C LYS A 14 -10.13 -6.33 -4.09
N LYS A 15 -10.16 -6.96 -5.26
CA LYS A 15 -9.62 -6.38 -6.51
C LYS A 15 -10.35 -5.10 -6.89
N TYR A 16 -11.67 -5.07 -6.72
CA TYR A 16 -12.48 -3.86 -6.95
C TYR A 16 -12.06 -2.71 -6.04
N VAL A 17 -11.93 -2.96 -4.72
CA VAL A 17 -11.47 -1.95 -3.75
C VAL A 17 -10.08 -1.44 -4.11
N GLN A 18 -9.16 -2.34 -4.45
CA GLN A 18 -7.80 -1.96 -4.84
C GLN A 18 -7.79 -1.05 -6.08
N GLU A 19 -8.61 -1.37 -7.08
CA GLU A 19 -8.68 -0.59 -8.30
C GLU A 19 -9.30 0.79 -8.06
N VAL A 20 -10.39 0.89 -7.30
CA VAL A 20 -11.00 2.18 -6.95
C VAL A 20 -10.03 3.05 -6.15
N ALA A 21 -9.31 2.45 -5.20
CA ALA A 21 -8.29 3.15 -4.42
C ALA A 21 -7.15 3.66 -5.31
N ARG A 22 -6.71 2.85 -6.28
CA ARG A 22 -5.67 3.23 -7.25
C ARG A 22 -6.12 4.37 -8.14
N GLN A 23 -7.35 4.33 -8.65
CA GLN A 23 -7.95 5.41 -9.45
C GLN A 23 -8.09 6.70 -8.66
N THR A 24 -8.48 6.59 -7.38
CA THR A 24 -8.54 7.74 -6.47
C THR A 24 -7.16 8.37 -6.28
N LEU A 25 -6.12 7.54 -6.06
CA LEU A 25 -4.73 8.01 -5.97
C LEU A 25 -4.27 8.70 -7.28
N GLN A 26 -4.62 8.13 -8.44
CA GLN A 26 -4.32 8.72 -9.74
C GLN A 26 -4.98 10.09 -9.92
N SER A 27 -6.19 10.28 -9.38
CA SER A 27 -6.92 11.55 -9.50
C SER A 27 -6.23 12.74 -8.82
N PHE A 28 -5.28 12.50 -7.90
CA PHE A 28 -4.49 13.56 -7.28
C PHE A 28 -3.44 14.17 -8.22
N PHE A 29 -3.15 13.51 -9.35
CA PHE A 29 -2.14 13.95 -10.30
C PHE A 29 -2.79 14.32 -11.64
N PRO A 30 -2.28 15.35 -12.34
CA PRO A 30 -2.62 15.55 -13.75
C PRO A 30 -2.29 14.30 -14.56
N SER A 31 -3.15 13.91 -15.51
CA SER A 31 -3.02 12.65 -16.27
C SER A 31 -1.69 12.50 -17.03
N TRP A 32 -1.04 13.61 -17.39
CA TRP A 32 0.26 13.63 -18.06
C TRP A 32 1.45 13.42 -17.12
N LEU A 33 1.29 13.68 -15.81
CA LEU A 33 2.41 13.77 -14.88
C LEU A 33 3.05 12.41 -14.58
N PRO A 34 2.32 11.34 -14.20
CA PRO A 34 2.94 10.03 -13.98
C PRO A 34 3.73 9.46 -15.18
N PRO A 35 3.19 9.44 -16.43
CA PRO A 35 3.97 8.94 -17.57
C PRO A 35 5.17 9.83 -17.89
N ALA A 36 5.04 11.16 -17.76
CA ALA A 36 6.18 12.07 -17.94
C ALA A 36 7.26 11.81 -16.89
N PHE A 37 6.89 11.62 -15.61
CA PHE A 37 7.83 11.30 -14.54
C PHE A 37 8.58 9.99 -14.80
N SER A 38 7.86 8.96 -15.25
CA SER A 38 8.44 7.66 -15.61
C SER A 38 9.52 7.81 -16.70
N ILE A 39 9.21 8.56 -17.76
CA ILE A 39 10.13 8.77 -18.89
C ILE A 39 11.32 9.65 -18.49
N LEU A 40 11.09 10.73 -17.74
CA LEU A 40 12.12 11.74 -17.43
C LEU A 40 13.06 11.27 -16.31
N PHE A 41 12.51 10.72 -15.22
CA PHE A 41 13.24 10.43 -14.00
C PHE A 41 13.43 8.94 -13.74
N SER A 42 12.36 8.15 -13.74
CA SER A 42 12.45 6.75 -13.30
C SER A 42 13.38 5.90 -14.17
N LYS A 43 13.33 6.09 -15.50
CA LYS A 43 14.18 5.35 -16.45
C LYS A 43 15.61 5.88 -16.55
N ASN A 44 15.81 7.20 -16.46
CA ASN A 44 17.12 7.82 -16.70
C ASN A 44 17.94 8.06 -15.44
N ALA A 45 17.29 8.26 -14.29
CA ALA A 45 17.91 8.62 -13.03
C ALA A 45 17.15 8.01 -11.82
N PRO A 46 17.08 6.68 -11.70
CA PRO A 46 16.23 5.99 -10.73
C PRO A 46 16.54 6.40 -9.27
N ALA A 47 17.81 6.56 -8.92
CA ALA A 47 18.18 7.00 -7.57
C ALA A 47 17.69 8.42 -7.24
N LEU A 48 17.69 9.32 -8.23
CA LEU A 48 17.12 10.66 -8.10
C LEU A 48 15.59 10.60 -8.02
N ALA A 49 14.95 9.74 -8.81
CA ALA A 49 13.51 9.52 -8.78
C ALA A 49 13.04 9.06 -7.39
N CYS A 50 13.76 8.12 -6.75
CA CYS A 50 13.48 7.71 -5.37
C CYS A 50 13.56 8.89 -4.40
N ARG A 51 14.63 9.70 -4.51
CA ARG A 51 14.86 10.85 -3.61
C ARG A 51 13.82 11.95 -3.76
N ILE A 52 13.42 12.24 -5.01
CA ILE A 52 12.35 13.20 -5.29
C ILE A 52 11.04 12.70 -4.68
N ASN A 53 10.67 11.42 -4.89
CA ASN A 53 9.42 10.90 -4.35
C ASN A 53 9.38 10.89 -2.82
N ALA A 54 10.45 10.44 -2.15
CA ALA A 54 10.52 10.47 -0.69
C ALA A 54 10.42 11.91 -0.15
N TRP A 55 11.14 12.85 -0.77
CA TRP A 55 11.11 14.25 -0.38
C TRP A 55 9.73 14.88 -0.61
N VAL A 56 9.13 14.72 -1.79
CA VAL A 56 7.80 15.26 -2.12
C VAL A 56 6.75 14.66 -1.18
N ALA A 57 6.73 13.33 -1.01
CA ALA A 57 5.79 12.66 -0.13
C ALA A 57 5.89 13.15 1.32
N SER A 58 7.11 13.37 1.84
CA SER A 58 7.31 13.94 3.18
C SER A 58 6.72 15.34 3.37
N ARG A 59 6.48 16.09 2.28
CA ARG A 59 5.95 17.45 2.32
C ARG A 59 4.46 17.50 2.02
N THR A 60 3.96 16.61 1.17
CA THR A 60 2.59 16.70 0.64
C THR A 60 1.66 15.61 1.14
N CYS A 61 2.17 14.47 1.62
CA CYS A 61 1.31 13.35 2.02
C CYS A 61 0.89 13.39 3.50
N GLY A 62 1.33 14.39 4.27
CA GLY A 62 1.06 14.43 5.71
C GLY A 62 -0.43 14.51 6.08
N TRP A 63 -1.24 15.14 5.23
CA TRP A 63 -2.69 15.16 5.41
C TRP A 63 -3.35 13.80 5.16
N LEU A 64 -2.72 12.93 4.38
CA LEU A 64 -3.24 11.64 3.95
C LEU A 64 -2.76 10.51 4.88
N VAL A 65 -1.45 10.41 5.08
CA VAL A 65 -0.84 9.28 5.81
C VAL A 65 -0.46 9.62 7.24
N GLY A 66 -0.36 10.89 7.61
CA GLY A 66 0.02 11.32 8.97
C GLY A 66 1.10 12.40 8.97
N PRO A 67 1.08 13.33 9.92
CA PRO A 67 1.93 14.53 9.88
C PRO A 67 3.39 14.27 10.22
N GLU A 68 3.68 13.23 10.99
CA GLU A 68 5.05 12.91 11.45
C GLU A 68 5.73 11.95 10.47
N MET A 69 6.58 12.52 9.63
CA MET A 69 7.31 11.79 8.59
C MET A 69 8.80 12.10 8.63
N GLU A 70 9.61 11.07 8.36
CA GLU A 70 11.06 11.15 8.36
C GLU A 70 11.63 10.53 7.08
N VAL A 71 12.38 11.32 6.32
CA VAL A 71 13.09 10.83 5.14
C VAL A 71 14.36 10.12 5.60
N ASN A 72 14.53 8.85 5.21
CA ASN A 72 15.64 7.99 5.59
C ASN A 72 16.28 7.29 4.36
N ASP A 73 17.12 6.28 4.56
CA ASP A 73 17.77 5.49 3.50
C ASP A 73 18.46 6.34 2.42
N ALA A 74 19.36 7.25 2.83
CA ALA A 74 20.04 8.21 1.94
C ALA A 74 19.08 9.06 1.08
N GLY A 75 17.87 9.30 1.60
CA GLY A 75 16.82 10.04 0.92
C GLY A 75 15.87 9.19 0.10
N GLN A 76 16.01 7.87 0.05
CA GLN A 76 15.17 6.98 -0.77
C GLN A 76 14.06 6.31 0.02
N GLY A 77 14.01 6.51 1.33
CA GLY A 77 12.96 6.00 2.19
C GLY A 77 12.19 7.11 2.88
N LEU A 78 10.96 6.78 3.27
CA LEU A 78 10.09 7.65 4.06
C LEU A 78 9.42 6.83 5.14
N LEU A 79 9.74 7.12 6.40
CA LEU A 79 9.07 6.55 7.56
C LEU A 79 7.92 7.48 7.98
N VAL A 80 6.70 6.98 7.95
CA VAL A 80 5.55 7.60 8.61
C VAL A 80 5.50 7.05 10.03
N LYS A 81 5.77 7.89 11.04
CA LYS A 81 5.89 7.42 12.44
C LYS A 81 4.58 6.92 13.02
N ARG A 82 3.47 7.47 12.54
CA ARG A 82 2.11 7.07 12.91
C ARG A 82 1.18 7.24 11.71
N CYS A 83 0.88 6.13 11.06
CA CYS A 83 0.12 6.07 9.82
C CYS A 83 -1.38 6.15 10.10
N ARG A 84 -1.99 7.27 9.70
CA ARG A 84 -3.43 7.54 9.87
C ARG A 84 -4.30 6.45 9.23
N CYS A 85 -3.96 6.01 8.02
CA CYS A 85 -4.73 4.98 7.32
C CYS A 85 -4.79 3.67 8.12
N LEU A 86 -3.67 3.28 8.72
CA LEU A 86 -3.62 2.05 9.52
C LEU A 86 -4.25 2.24 10.90
N GLU A 87 -3.98 3.37 11.55
CA GLU A 87 -4.49 3.69 12.88
C GLU A 87 -6.01 3.84 12.89
N GLU A 88 -6.59 4.64 11.99
CA GLU A 88 -8.04 4.91 11.95
C GLU A 88 -8.83 3.69 11.49
N SER A 89 -8.30 2.92 10.53
CA SER A 89 -8.98 1.71 10.08
C SER A 89 -8.90 0.59 11.11
N GLY A 90 -7.85 0.58 11.94
CA GLY A 90 -7.58 -0.48 12.92
C GLY A 90 -7.61 -1.87 12.31
N CYS A 91 -7.30 -2.02 11.01
CA CYS A 91 -7.45 -3.27 10.29
C CYS A 91 -6.42 -3.46 9.17
N ALA A 92 -5.60 -4.52 9.30
CA ALA A 92 -4.61 -4.90 8.29
C ALA A 92 -5.22 -5.12 6.90
N SER A 93 -6.42 -5.71 6.82
CA SER A 93 -7.12 -5.92 5.54
C SER A 93 -7.39 -4.59 4.82
N ILE A 94 -7.87 -3.58 5.56
CA ILE A 94 -8.19 -2.27 4.99
C ILE A 94 -6.91 -1.55 4.58
N CYS A 95 -5.89 -1.54 5.45
CA CYS A 95 -4.57 -0.96 5.16
C CYS A 95 -3.95 -1.54 3.88
N VAL A 96 -3.95 -2.87 3.76
CA VAL A 96 -3.33 -3.57 2.62
C VAL A 96 -4.08 -3.30 1.32
N ASN A 97 -5.41 -3.42 1.32
CA ASN A 97 -6.22 -3.34 0.11
C ASN A 97 -6.53 -1.91 -0.34
N THR A 98 -6.51 -0.93 0.58
CA THR A 98 -6.85 0.47 0.26
C THR A 98 -5.61 1.33 0.10
N CYS A 99 -4.51 1.02 0.80
CA CYS A 99 -3.30 1.85 0.78
C CYS A 99 -2.11 1.12 0.15
N LYS A 100 -1.65 -0.01 0.72
CA LYS A 100 -0.40 -0.67 0.30
C LYS A 100 -0.44 -1.13 -1.16
N ILE A 101 -1.35 -2.05 -1.50
CA ILE A 101 -1.39 -2.64 -2.85
C ILE A 101 -1.63 -1.55 -3.91
N PRO A 102 -2.67 -0.68 -3.78
CA PRO A 102 -2.94 0.35 -4.78
C PRO A 102 -1.76 1.30 -5.00
N THR A 103 -1.10 1.73 -3.91
CA THR A 103 0.03 2.66 -4.00
C THR A 103 1.25 2.00 -4.64
N GLN A 104 1.61 0.78 -4.23
CA GLN A 104 2.72 0.04 -4.84
C GLN A 104 2.45 -0.21 -6.34
N THR A 105 1.22 -0.56 -6.71
CA THR A 105 0.81 -0.74 -8.11
C THR A 105 0.89 0.57 -8.89
N PHE A 106 0.38 1.69 -8.35
CA PHE A 106 0.49 3.01 -8.98
C PHE A 106 1.96 3.40 -9.23
N PHE A 107 2.82 3.20 -8.25
CA PHE A 107 4.24 3.52 -8.40
C PHE A 107 4.91 2.67 -9.49
N LYS A 108 4.66 1.36 -9.48
CA LYS A 108 5.20 0.42 -10.47
C LYS A 108 4.69 0.70 -11.89
N GLU A 109 3.38 0.81 -12.07
CA GLU A 109 2.74 0.85 -13.39
C GLU A 109 2.63 2.25 -13.97
N ASN A 110 2.35 3.27 -13.16
CA ASN A 110 2.15 4.65 -13.63
C ASN A 110 3.41 5.49 -13.51
N MET A 111 4.11 5.43 -12.38
CA MET A 111 5.33 6.22 -12.14
C MET A 111 6.59 5.52 -12.66
N GLY A 112 6.52 4.23 -13.01
CA GLY A 112 7.65 3.44 -13.50
C GLY A 112 8.76 3.24 -12.44
N LEU A 113 8.43 3.36 -11.16
CA LEU A 113 9.36 3.28 -10.05
C LEU A 113 8.82 2.27 -9.03
N PRO A 114 9.53 1.18 -8.71
CA PRO A 114 9.04 0.25 -7.71
C PRO A 114 8.99 0.91 -6.33
N LEU A 115 8.05 0.49 -5.50
CA LEU A 115 7.88 0.93 -4.13
C LEU A 115 7.51 -0.28 -3.28
N LEU A 116 8.19 -0.44 -2.15
CA LEU A 116 7.83 -1.37 -1.08
C LEU A 116 7.29 -0.56 0.11
N MET A 117 6.11 -0.93 0.59
CA MET A 117 5.51 -0.35 1.79
C MET A 117 5.42 -1.40 2.89
N GLU A 118 5.93 -1.09 4.06
CA GLU A 118 6.03 -2.00 5.21
C GLU A 118 5.29 -1.38 6.39
N PRO A 119 4.00 -1.70 6.59
CA PRO A 119 3.25 -1.27 7.77
C PRO A 119 3.70 -2.05 9.01
N ASN A 120 3.87 -1.36 10.13
CA ASN A 120 4.02 -1.97 11.44
C ASN A 120 2.68 -1.88 12.18
N TYR A 121 2.12 -3.05 12.48
CA TYR A 121 0.80 -3.18 13.09
C TYR A 121 0.80 -3.03 14.62
N GLU A 122 1.97 -2.94 15.25
CA GLU A 122 2.11 -2.77 16.70
C GLU A 122 2.18 -1.29 17.10
N ASP A 123 2.99 -0.50 16.38
CA ASP A 123 3.21 0.93 16.66
C ASP A 123 2.48 1.86 15.67
N PHE A 124 1.78 1.29 14.69
CA PHE A 124 1.08 2.00 13.61
C PHE A 124 1.98 2.78 12.65
N SER A 125 3.31 2.56 12.66
CA SER A 125 4.21 3.18 11.68
C SER A 125 4.10 2.52 10.31
N CYS A 126 4.60 3.18 9.26
CA CYS A 126 4.69 2.60 7.93
C CYS A 126 5.92 3.12 7.18
N GLN A 127 6.79 2.20 6.75
CA GLN A 127 7.99 2.50 5.98
C GLN A 127 7.71 2.41 4.48
N PHE A 128 8.09 3.44 3.74
CA PHE A 128 8.05 3.47 2.29
C PHE A 128 9.49 3.38 1.79
N SER A 129 9.80 2.39 0.97
CA SER A 129 11.11 2.17 0.37
C SER A 129 11.02 2.35 -1.15
N PHE A 130 11.32 3.56 -1.64
CA PHE A 130 11.28 3.85 -3.07
C PHE A 130 12.45 3.19 -3.79
N GLY A 131 12.18 2.56 -4.93
CA GLY A 131 13.16 1.79 -5.70
C GLY A 131 13.27 0.32 -5.27
N LYS A 132 12.58 -0.11 -4.20
CA LYS A 132 12.51 -1.52 -3.80
C LYS A 132 11.23 -2.16 -4.30
N SER A 133 11.34 -3.34 -4.91
CA SER A 133 10.17 -4.10 -5.37
C SER A 133 9.52 -4.83 -4.18
N PRO A 134 8.18 -4.89 -4.11
CA PRO A 134 7.50 -5.73 -3.14
C PRO A 134 7.89 -7.21 -3.29
N PRO A 135 8.08 -7.94 -2.18
CA PRO A 135 8.26 -9.39 -2.23
C PRO A 135 6.96 -10.08 -2.67
N LEU A 136 7.02 -11.40 -2.86
CA LEU A 136 5.83 -12.17 -3.16
C LEU A 136 4.85 -12.12 -1.98
N PRO A 137 3.52 -12.16 -2.20
CA PRO A 137 2.54 -12.08 -1.11
C PRO A 137 2.72 -13.12 0.00
N GLN A 138 3.29 -14.28 -0.34
CA GLN A 138 3.59 -15.35 0.60
C GLN A 138 4.77 -15.03 1.53
N GLU A 139 5.70 -14.19 1.09
CA GLU A 139 6.90 -13.78 1.81
C GLU A 139 6.71 -12.42 2.51
N ASP A 140 5.63 -11.72 2.19
CA ASP A 140 5.33 -10.41 2.73
C ASP A 140 4.57 -10.53 4.07
N GLU A 141 5.27 -10.23 5.17
CA GLU A 141 4.74 -10.30 6.53
C GLU A 141 3.48 -9.45 6.73
N SER A 142 3.31 -8.39 5.93
CA SER A 142 2.12 -7.54 6.03
C SER A 142 0.83 -8.27 5.67
N PHE A 143 0.94 -9.40 4.94
CA PHE A 143 -0.18 -10.27 4.62
C PHE A 143 -0.40 -11.37 5.65
N GLN A 144 0.54 -11.59 6.56
CA GLN A 144 0.55 -12.74 7.44
C GLN A 144 -0.06 -12.50 8.84
N VAL A 145 -0.63 -11.32 9.08
CA VAL A 145 -1.14 -10.96 10.41
C VAL A 145 -2.60 -11.35 10.66
N ALA A 146 -2.90 -11.64 11.92
CA ALA A 146 -4.27 -11.76 12.41
C ALA A 146 -4.98 -10.39 12.35
N CYS A 147 -6.32 -10.39 12.32
CA CYS A 147 -7.06 -9.13 12.41
C CYS A 147 -6.77 -8.45 13.75
N LEU A 148 -6.46 -7.16 13.66
CA LEU A 148 -6.33 -6.29 14.83
C LEU A 148 -7.65 -6.25 15.61
N ALA A 149 -7.55 -6.01 16.92
CA ALA A 149 -8.69 -6.08 17.83
C ALA A 149 -9.86 -5.15 17.44
N GLN A 150 -9.53 -4.05 16.77
CA GLN A 150 -10.44 -2.98 16.36
C GLN A 150 -10.97 -3.17 14.93
N CYS A 151 -10.60 -4.24 14.22
CA CYS A 151 -11.00 -4.41 12.83
C CYS A 151 -12.53 -4.64 12.72
N PRO A 152 -13.25 -3.87 11.87
CA PRO A 152 -14.70 -3.99 11.70
C PRO A 152 -15.16 -5.38 11.27
N ASN A 153 -14.33 -6.09 10.49
CA ASN A 153 -14.63 -7.45 10.00
C ASN A 153 -14.66 -8.52 11.10
N LYS A 154 -14.29 -8.17 12.35
CA LYS A 154 -14.44 -9.07 13.50
C LYS A 154 -15.90 -9.26 13.91
N ALA A 155 -16.79 -8.31 13.57
CA ALA A 155 -18.20 -8.32 14.00
C ALA A 155 -19.08 -9.33 13.24
N THR A 156 -18.69 -9.78 12.05
CA THR A 156 -19.47 -10.71 11.21
C THR A 156 -19.02 -12.15 11.37
N GLY A 157 -19.02 -12.68 12.61
CA GLY A 157 -19.26 -14.10 12.94
C GLY A 157 -18.51 -15.24 12.20
N LEU A 158 -17.59 -14.99 11.29
CA LEU A 158 -16.83 -16.00 10.57
C LEU A 158 -15.70 -16.47 11.48
N LYS A 159 -16.03 -17.47 12.30
CA LYS A 159 -15.07 -18.33 13.00
C LYS A 159 -14.15 -18.97 11.97
N SER A 160 -13.11 -18.28 11.57
CA SER A 160 -12.02 -18.89 10.83
C SER A 160 -10.74 -18.22 11.28
N LYS A 161 -9.72 -19.02 11.58
CA LYS A 161 -8.33 -18.61 11.83
C LYS A 161 -7.69 -17.95 10.57
N ARG A 162 -8.46 -17.20 9.78
CA ARG A 162 -8.03 -16.60 8.51
C ARG A 162 -7.31 -15.30 8.81
N GLN A 163 -6.09 -15.20 8.30
CA GLN A 163 -5.34 -13.95 8.20
C GLN A 163 -6.21 -12.84 7.63
N CYS A 164 -6.13 -11.64 8.22
CA CYS A 164 -7.01 -10.52 7.87
C CYS A 164 -6.80 -10.04 6.43
N SER A 165 -5.56 -10.18 5.97
CA SER A 165 -5.02 -9.61 4.74
C SER A 165 -4.90 -10.61 3.60
N LYS A 166 -5.26 -11.89 3.80
CA LYS A 166 -5.00 -12.93 2.80
C LYS A 166 -5.75 -12.62 1.50
N LEU A 167 -5.02 -12.17 0.48
CA LEU A 167 -5.37 -12.43 -0.91
C LEU A 167 -4.82 -13.81 -1.23
N ASP A 168 -5.69 -14.72 -1.66
CA ASP A 168 -5.23 -15.87 -2.44
C ASP A 168 -4.88 -15.32 -3.84
N LEU A 169 -3.71 -14.68 -3.93
CA LEU A 169 -3.08 -14.30 -5.19
C LEU A 169 -2.51 -15.58 -5.80
N GLU A 170 -3.39 -16.36 -6.44
CA GLU A 170 -2.94 -17.32 -7.44
C GLU A 170 -2.42 -16.50 -8.64
N LEU A 171 -1.14 -16.73 -8.94
CA LEU A 171 -0.47 -16.34 -10.18
C LEU A 171 -1.04 -17.14 -11.35
#